data_AF-A0AAV6BS31-F1
#
_entry.id   AF-A0AAV6BS31-F1
#
_cell.length_a   1.000
_cell.length_b   1.000
_cell.length_c   1.000
_cell.angle_alpha   90.00
_cell.angle_beta   90.00
_cell.angle_gamma   90.00
#
_symmetry.space_group_name_H-M   'P 1'
#
loop_
_entity.id
_entity.type
_entity.pdbx_description
1 polymer ?
#
loop_
_entity_poly.entity_id
_entity_poly.type
_entity_poly.pdbx_seq_one_letter_code
_entity_poly.pdbx_strand_id
1 'polypeptide(L)'
;RVAVAIRPRGEANRINPRGAGHIQVAVLSVNGFDATTVVADTVRFGRTGTEATPVDVVRRDIDRDGTVDLVLRFAIADTGIRCGDTSAVLKGVTSGGALFQGTDFIRTVKCKR
;
A
#
# COMPACT_ATOMS: atom_id res chain seq x y z
N ARG A 1 7.56 7.69 -9.64
CA ARG A 1 7.33 7.40 -8.20
C ARG A 1 6.05 8.09 -7.80
N VAL A 2 5.24 7.49 -6.93
CA VAL A 2 3.95 8.06 -6.49
C VAL A 2 3.87 8.09 -4.97
N ALA A 3 2.99 8.93 -4.43
CA ALA A 3 2.73 8.98 -3.00
C ALA A 3 1.89 7.77 -2.57
N VAL A 4 2.36 7.07 -1.55
CA VAL A 4 1.68 5.94 -0.94
C VAL A 4 1.62 6.15 0.56
N ALA A 5 0.47 5.88 1.16
CA ALA A 5 0.28 5.90 2.60
C ALA A 5 -0.15 4.50 3.08
N ILE A 6 0.74 3.83 3.81
CA ILE A 6 0.42 2.60 4.53
C ILE A 6 -0.39 3.00 5.76
N ARG A 7 -1.48 2.28 6.08
CA ARG A 7 -2.38 2.62 7.20
C ARG A 7 -2.76 4.11 7.24
N PRO A 8 -3.43 4.64 6.21
CA PRO A 8 -3.67 6.09 6.03
C PRO A 8 -4.51 6.77 7.14
N ARG A 9 -5.03 6.01 8.12
CA ARG A 9 -5.80 6.50 9.27
C ARG A 9 -5.16 6.21 10.64
N GLY A 10 -3.89 5.76 10.69
CA GLY A 10 -3.25 5.33 11.94
C GLY A 10 -1.80 5.80 12.11
N GLU A 11 -1.39 6.06 13.36
CA GLU A 11 -0.25 6.94 13.68
C GLU A 11 1.17 6.35 13.55
N ALA A 12 1.40 5.14 13.02
CA ALA A 12 2.77 4.60 13.07
C ALA A 12 3.13 3.48 12.08
N ASN A 13 2.31 3.22 11.05
CA ASN A 13 2.55 2.15 10.06
C ASN A 13 3.05 0.84 10.70
N ARG A 14 2.48 0.51 11.87
CA ARG A 14 2.92 -0.64 12.67
C ARG A 14 2.41 -1.92 12.04
N ILE A 15 3.30 -2.81 11.64
CA ILE A 15 2.94 -4.10 11.06
C ILE A 15 3.37 -5.18 12.03
N ASN A 16 2.49 -6.13 12.34
CA ASN A 16 2.88 -7.38 12.97
C ASN A 16 3.05 -8.42 11.86
N PRO A 17 4.28 -8.73 11.42
CA PRO A 17 4.49 -9.68 10.32
C PRO A 17 3.94 -11.08 10.59
N ARG A 18 3.73 -11.43 11.87
CA ARG A 18 3.20 -12.72 12.31
C ARG A 18 1.68 -12.72 12.51
N GLY A 19 1.01 -11.60 12.22
CA GLY A 19 -0.44 -11.48 12.40
C GLY A 19 -1.20 -11.97 11.17
N ALA A 20 -2.35 -12.62 11.39
CA ALA A 20 -3.29 -13.02 10.34
C ALA A 20 -4.24 -11.87 9.90
N GLY A 21 -3.80 -10.62 10.08
CA GLY A 21 -4.62 -9.44 9.82
C GLY A 21 -4.51 -8.95 8.37
N HIS A 22 -5.22 -7.86 8.11
CA HIS A 22 -5.10 -7.12 6.86
C HIS A 22 -4.45 -5.76 7.10
N ILE A 23 -3.90 -5.20 6.03
CA ILE A 23 -3.37 -3.84 6.00
C ILE A 23 -3.98 -3.06 4.87
N GLN A 24 -4.38 -1.82 5.15
CA GLN A 24 -4.82 -0.87 4.13
C GLN A 24 -3.63 -0.04 3.65
N VAL A 25 -3.55 0.19 2.36
CA VAL A 25 -2.53 1.02 1.70
C VAL A 25 -3.26 1.92 0.70
N ALA A 26 -3.04 3.23 0.78
CA ALA A 26 -3.57 4.18 -0.16
C ALA A 26 -2.51 4.59 -1.19
N VAL A 27 -2.90 4.69 -2.45
CA VAL A 27 -2.18 5.42 -3.50
C VAL A 27 -2.88 6.76 -3.65
N LEU A 28 -2.16 7.85 -3.42
CA LEU A 28 -2.75 9.19 -3.35
C LEU A 28 -2.77 9.89 -4.71
N SER A 29 -3.85 10.62 -4.99
CA SER A 29 -4.01 11.44 -6.18
C SER A 29 -3.38 12.82 -6.00
N VAL A 30 -2.04 12.88 -6.09
CA VAL A 30 -1.28 14.12 -5.80
C VAL A 30 -0.17 14.34 -6.82
N ASN A 31 0.27 15.59 -6.97
CA ASN A 31 1.38 15.99 -7.84
C ASN A 31 1.21 15.54 -9.31
N GLY A 32 -0.03 15.59 -9.81
CA GLY A 32 -0.36 15.20 -11.18
C GLY A 32 -0.49 13.69 -11.42
N PHE A 33 -0.34 12.87 -10.39
CA PHE A 33 -0.71 11.45 -10.46
C PHE A 33 -2.19 11.29 -10.12
N ASP A 34 -2.94 10.60 -11.00
CA ASP A 34 -4.35 10.28 -10.79
C ASP A 34 -4.49 8.79 -10.41
N ALA A 35 -4.74 8.52 -9.12
CA ALA A 35 -4.90 7.17 -8.59
C ALA A 35 -6.17 6.47 -9.12
N THR A 36 -7.12 7.21 -9.70
CA THR A 36 -8.31 6.63 -10.32
C THR A 36 -7.96 5.80 -11.57
N THR A 37 -6.85 6.11 -12.23
CA THR A 37 -6.36 5.41 -13.41
C THR A 37 -5.65 4.09 -13.12
N VAL A 38 -5.32 3.80 -11.85
CA VAL A 38 -4.61 2.57 -11.48
C VAL A 38 -5.49 1.33 -11.74
N VAL A 39 -4.87 0.33 -12.39
CA VAL A 39 -5.45 -0.98 -12.69
C VAL A 39 -5.17 -1.91 -11.51
N ALA A 40 -6.15 -2.05 -10.61
CA ALA A 40 -5.96 -2.61 -9.26
C ALA A 40 -5.42 -4.05 -9.24
N ASP A 41 -5.81 -4.87 -10.19
CA ASP A 41 -5.38 -6.26 -10.42
C ASP A 41 -3.90 -6.39 -10.80
N THR A 42 -3.28 -5.32 -11.31
CA THR A 42 -1.82 -5.27 -11.52
C THR A 42 -1.05 -4.89 -10.26
N VAL A 43 -1.73 -4.40 -9.22
CA VAL A 43 -1.06 -3.88 -8.03
C VAL A 43 -0.48 -5.02 -7.20
N ARG A 44 0.75 -4.82 -6.75
CA ARG A 44 1.43 -5.69 -5.80
C ARG A 44 2.00 -4.88 -4.65
N PHE A 45 1.88 -5.42 -3.44
CA PHE A 45 2.37 -4.78 -2.22
C PHE A 45 3.17 -5.74 -1.35
N GLY A 46 4.27 -5.27 -0.80
CA GLY A 46 5.06 -6.06 0.12
C GLY A 46 6.47 -5.52 0.33
N ARG A 47 7.37 -6.40 0.74
CA ARG A 47 8.77 -6.06 1.00
C ARG A 47 9.47 -5.44 -0.22
N THR A 48 9.15 -5.93 -1.41
CA THR A 48 9.76 -5.52 -2.70
C THR A 48 8.72 -5.02 -3.71
N GLY A 49 7.43 -5.14 -3.38
CA GLY A 49 6.32 -4.70 -4.22
C GLY A 49 5.98 -5.68 -5.33
N THR A 50 6.23 -6.97 -5.13
CA THR A 50 5.87 -8.06 -6.06
C THR A 50 5.08 -9.17 -5.40
N GLU A 51 4.78 -9.04 -4.10
CA GLU A 51 4.27 -10.10 -3.25
C GLU A 51 2.73 -10.18 -3.23
N ALA A 52 2.07 -9.42 -2.35
CA ALA A 52 0.63 -9.55 -2.11
C ALA A 52 -0.20 -8.90 -3.22
N THR A 53 -1.28 -9.58 -3.62
CA THR A 53 -2.38 -9.01 -4.40
C THR A 53 -3.42 -8.35 -3.48
N PRO A 54 -4.15 -7.33 -3.95
CA PRO A 54 -5.21 -6.74 -3.14
C PRO A 54 -6.39 -7.71 -3.00
N VAL A 55 -6.95 -7.78 -1.79
CA VAL A 55 -8.16 -8.55 -1.46
C VAL A 55 -9.42 -7.68 -1.38
N ASP A 56 -9.25 -6.37 -1.39
CA ASP A 56 -10.35 -5.38 -1.43
C ASP A 56 -9.83 -4.06 -2.00
N VAL A 57 -10.71 -3.32 -2.65
CA VAL A 57 -10.39 -2.09 -3.40
C VAL A 57 -11.50 -1.07 -3.19
N VAL A 58 -11.15 0.11 -2.72
CA VAL A 58 -12.08 1.21 -2.50
C VAL A 58 -11.49 2.49 -3.09
N ARG A 59 -12.31 3.24 -3.82
CA ARG A 59 -11.96 4.57 -4.31
C ARG A 59 -12.66 5.61 -3.44
N ARG A 60 -11.88 6.46 -2.77
CA ARG A 60 -12.39 7.53 -1.91
C ARG A 60 -11.26 8.51 -1.61
N ASP A 61 -11.61 9.75 -1.38
CA ASP A 61 -10.74 10.77 -0.80
C ASP A 61 -10.40 10.37 0.66
N ILE A 62 -9.16 9.93 0.92
CA ILE A 62 -8.75 9.42 2.24
C ILE A 62 -8.13 10.49 3.12
N ASP A 63 -7.45 11.47 2.53
CA ASP A 63 -6.75 12.55 3.23
C ASP A 63 -7.50 13.90 3.22
N ARG A 64 -8.65 13.95 2.53
CA ARG A 64 -9.58 15.08 2.43
C ARG A 64 -9.03 16.26 1.66
N ASP A 65 -8.24 15.99 0.62
CA ASP A 65 -7.69 17.02 -0.27
C ASP A 65 -8.62 17.39 -1.44
N GLY A 66 -9.77 16.71 -1.58
CA GLY A 66 -10.74 16.93 -2.63
C GLY A 66 -10.50 16.08 -3.89
N THR A 67 -9.50 15.20 -3.89
CA THR A 67 -9.23 14.25 -4.96
C THR A 67 -9.50 12.81 -4.52
N VAL A 68 -9.83 11.93 -5.48
CA VAL A 68 -10.17 10.53 -5.16
C VAL A 68 -8.90 9.68 -5.16
N ASP A 69 -8.63 9.03 -4.04
CA ASP A 69 -7.52 8.08 -3.90
C ASP A 69 -7.95 6.64 -4.18
N LEU A 70 -6.94 5.78 -4.33
CA LEU A 70 -7.12 4.34 -4.38
C LEU A 70 -6.68 3.71 -3.06
N VAL A 71 -7.61 3.13 -2.31
CA VAL A 71 -7.35 2.40 -1.08
C VAL A 71 -7.46 0.90 -1.33
N LEU A 72 -6.38 0.18 -1.04
CA LEU A 72 -6.24 -1.25 -1.28
C LEU A 72 -6.04 -1.98 0.05
N ARG A 73 -6.64 -3.16 0.20
CA ARG A 73 -6.44 -4.03 1.36
C ARG A 73 -5.61 -5.24 0.97
N PHE A 74 -4.62 -5.60 1.76
CA PHE A 74 -3.76 -6.78 1.54
C PHE A 74 -3.74 -7.66 2.79
N ALA A 75 -3.65 -8.97 2.61
CA ALA A 75 -3.39 -9.90 3.71
C ALA A 75 -1.93 -9.76 4.16
N ILE A 76 -1.69 -9.55 5.45
CA ILE A 76 -0.33 -9.32 5.98
C ILE A 76 0.59 -10.51 5.69
N ALA A 77 0.07 -11.73 5.79
CA ALA A 77 0.80 -12.98 5.54
C ALA A 77 1.42 -13.04 4.13
N ASP A 78 0.78 -12.41 3.15
CA ASP A 78 1.20 -12.47 1.74
C ASP A 78 2.18 -11.36 1.37
N THR A 79 2.37 -10.34 2.23
CA THR A 79 3.22 -9.18 1.93
C THR A 79 4.71 -9.50 1.93
N GLY A 80 5.10 -10.66 2.47
CA GLY A 80 6.51 -11.03 2.64
C GLY A 80 7.31 -10.11 3.57
N ILE A 81 6.67 -9.14 4.23
CA ILE A 81 7.29 -8.23 5.21
C ILE A 81 7.79 -9.06 6.39
N ARG A 82 9.01 -8.79 6.85
CA ARG A 82 9.69 -9.52 7.92
C ARG A 82 10.05 -8.58 9.04
N CYS A 83 10.22 -9.16 10.23
CA CYS A 83 10.78 -8.44 11.36
C CYS A 83 12.13 -7.81 11.01
N GLY A 84 12.27 -6.51 11.29
CA GLY A 84 13.44 -5.71 10.92
C GLY A 84 13.28 -4.90 9.63
N ASP A 85 12.28 -5.20 8.78
CA ASP A 85 11.99 -4.35 7.63
C ASP A 85 11.49 -2.97 8.10
N THR A 86 11.97 -1.94 7.41
CA THR A 86 11.73 -0.51 7.73
C THR A 86 10.90 0.20 6.68
N SER A 87 10.66 -0.42 5.53
CA SER A 87 9.81 0.10 4.47
C SER A 87 9.07 -1.03 3.76
N ALA A 88 8.00 -0.67 3.05
CA ALA A 88 7.32 -1.55 2.11
C ALA A 88 7.04 -0.80 0.81
N VAL A 89 6.91 -1.56 -0.27
CA VAL A 89 6.83 -1.06 -1.63
C VAL A 89 5.51 -1.51 -2.25
N LEU A 90 4.89 -0.60 -3.00
CA LEU A 90 3.72 -0.85 -3.82
C LEU A 90 4.07 -0.56 -5.28
N LYS A 91 3.75 -1.48 -6.19
CA LYS A 91 3.94 -1.33 -7.64
C LYS A 91 2.65 -1.65 -8.36
N GLY A 92 2.47 -1.10 -9.56
CA GLY A 92 1.35 -1.41 -10.43
C GLY A 92 1.44 -0.69 -11.77
N VAL A 93 0.33 -0.73 -12.50
CA VAL A 93 0.17 -0.13 -13.83
C VAL A 93 -1.07 0.76 -13.85
N THR A 94 -1.01 1.86 -14.59
CA THR A 94 -2.19 2.68 -14.90
C THR A 94 -2.91 2.19 -16.16
N SER A 95 -4.14 2.64 -16.40
CA SER A 95 -4.90 2.29 -17.61
C SER A 95 -4.22 2.74 -18.90
N GLY A 96 -3.32 3.73 -18.83
CA GLY A 96 -2.45 4.16 -19.94
C GLY A 96 -1.19 3.30 -20.13
N GLY A 97 -1.02 2.21 -19.35
CA GLY A 97 0.13 1.32 -19.44
C GLY A 97 1.38 1.78 -18.69
N ALA A 98 1.33 2.91 -17.97
CA ALA A 98 2.48 3.43 -17.25
C ALA A 98 2.73 2.64 -15.96
N LEU A 99 3.97 2.17 -15.78
CA LEU A 99 4.41 1.54 -14.54
C LEU A 99 4.60 2.60 -13.45
N PHE A 100 4.18 2.27 -12.23
CA PHE A 100 4.43 3.12 -11.08
C PHE A 100 4.94 2.33 -9.88
N GLN A 101 5.59 3.06 -8.97
CA GLN A 101 6.06 2.55 -7.69
C GLN A 101 5.89 3.63 -6.62
N GLY A 102 5.40 3.23 -5.45
CA GLY A 102 5.42 4.01 -4.22
C GLY A 102 6.07 3.22 -3.09
N THR A 103 6.58 3.93 -2.09
CA THR A 103 7.25 3.36 -0.92
C THR A 103 6.85 4.19 0.28
N ASP A 104 6.61 3.52 1.41
CA ASP A 104 6.35 4.15 2.69
C ASP A 104 7.07 3.39 3.81
N PHE A 105 7.37 4.10 4.89
CA PHE A 105 8.07 3.56 6.04
C PHE A 105 7.12 2.76 6.91
N ILE A 106 7.63 1.67 7.48
CA ILE A 106 6.89 0.80 8.38
C ILE A 106 7.69 0.57 9.66
N ARG A 107 6.98 0.22 10.74
CA ARG A 107 7.60 -0.29 11.95
C ARG A 107 7.10 -1.68 12.23
N THR A 108 7.98 -2.66 12.16
CA THR A 108 7.61 -4.04 12.53
C THR A 108 7.53 -4.19 14.05
N VAL A 109 6.47 -4.85 14.53
CA VAL A 109 6.17 -5.05 15.96
C VAL A 109 5.90 -6.52 16.25
N LYS A 110 5.88 -6.90 17.54
CA LYS A 110 5.69 -8.29 18.00
C LYS A 110 6.66 -9.29 17.35
N CYS A 111 7.90 -8.81 17.17
CA CYS A 111 8.97 -9.57 16.54
C CYS A 111 9.77 -10.46 17.50
N LYS A 112 9.61 -10.26 18.81
CA LYS A 112 10.16 -11.17 19.82
C LYS A 112 9.35 -12.47 19.81
N ARG A 113 10.04 -13.61 19.97
CA ARG A 113 9.37 -14.87 20.28
C ARG A 113 8.87 -14.83 21.72
#